data_AF-A0A1X7TSE2-F1
#
_entry.id   AF-A0A1X7TSE2-F1
#
_cell.length_a   1.000
_cell.length_b   1.000
_cell.length_c   1.000
_cell.angle_alpha   90.00
_cell.angle_beta   90.00
_cell.angle_gamma   90.00
#
_symmetry.space_group_name_H-M   'P 1'
#
loop_
_entity.id
_entity.type
_entity.pdbx_description
1 polymer ?
#
loop_
_entity_poly.entity_id
_entity_poly.type
_entity_poly.pdbx_seq_one_letter_code
_entity_poly.pdbx_strand_id
1 'polypeptide(L)'
;MESVCSKKHSLFLFALSLSFIIHPIAAQDCSLPNNNDIRTALRLLLLIDDPIGLPNPTIFGSVQYVCMAQGDTINTYTSLSLVATYTPNPGQPEATSIFQMGCVSGGWYGYGGLDTPHASVIGAAPRIDCSDCRNSGGNDRCV
;
A
#
# COMPACT_ATOMS: atom_id res chain seq x y z
N MET A 1 41.34 54.56 -12.95
CA MET A 1 40.68 55.68 -13.66
C MET A 1 40.42 55.17 -15.08
N GLU A 2 39.15 55.17 -15.51
CA GLU A 2 38.63 54.92 -16.90
C GLU A 2 38.82 53.49 -17.47
N SER A 3 37.82 52.60 -17.47
CA SER A 3 36.62 52.48 -18.33
C SER A 3 36.92 52.20 -19.81
N VAL A 4 36.72 50.94 -20.24
CA VAL A 4 36.22 50.63 -21.59
C VAL A 4 35.08 49.63 -21.49
N CYS A 5 33.90 50.13 -21.82
CA CYS A 5 32.64 49.45 -21.98
C CYS A 5 32.60 48.70 -23.34
N SER A 6 31.91 47.55 -23.40
CA SER A 6 30.79 47.32 -24.34
C SER A 6 30.76 45.93 -25.00
N LYS A 7 29.55 45.34 -24.90
CA LYS A 7 28.94 44.30 -25.76
C LYS A 7 29.47 42.87 -25.69
N LYS A 8 28.77 42.05 -24.91
CA LYS A 8 27.92 41.00 -25.49
C LYS A 8 26.73 40.72 -24.57
N HIS A 9 25.60 41.29 -24.97
CA HIS A 9 24.28 40.92 -24.51
C HIS A 9 23.97 39.48 -24.90
N SER A 10 23.14 38.85 -24.06
CA SER A 10 22.26 37.74 -24.40
C SER A 10 22.88 36.35 -24.43
N LEU A 11 22.10 35.36 -23.95
CA LEU A 11 22.39 33.94 -23.70
C LEU A 11 23.15 33.71 -22.38
N PHE A 12 22.59 33.23 -21.27
CA PHE A 12 21.51 32.27 -21.07
C PHE A 12 20.89 32.53 -19.68
N LEU A 13 19.71 33.15 -19.62
CA LEU A 13 18.80 33.08 -18.47
C LEU A 13 17.75 31.99 -18.72
N PHE A 14 18.23 30.79 -19.08
CA PHE A 14 17.43 29.58 -19.31
C PHE A 14 18.16 28.39 -18.66
N ALA A 15 18.37 28.46 -17.35
CA ALA A 15 18.55 27.27 -16.52
C ALA A 15 17.35 27.19 -15.56
N LEU A 16 16.16 27.36 -16.14
CA LEU A 16 14.90 27.00 -15.53
C LEU A 16 14.86 25.47 -15.51
N SER A 17 14.61 24.92 -14.31
CA SER A 17 13.51 23.99 -14.12
C SER A 17 13.53 22.66 -14.87
N LEU A 18 14.60 21.86 -14.77
CA LEU A 18 14.51 20.45 -15.17
C LEU A 18 15.41 19.51 -14.36
N SER A 19 15.44 19.70 -13.05
CA SER A 19 16.01 18.72 -12.11
C SER A 19 15.08 18.49 -10.92
N PHE A 20 13.77 18.42 -11.19
CA PHE A 20 12.98 17.43 -10.47
C PHE A 20 13.42 16.08 -11.02
N ILE A 21 14.44 15.51 -10.39
CA ILE A 21 14.78 14.11 -10.56
C ILE A 21 13.53 13.37 -10.11
N ILE A 22 12.69 13.00 -11.08
CA ILE A 22 11.64 12.01 -10.91
C ILE A 22 12.41 10.72 -10.63
N HIS A 23 12.76 10.49 -9.36
CA HIS A 23 13.09 9.16 -8.92
C HIS A 23 11.82 8.36 -9.22
N PRO A 24 11.85 7.35 -10.10
CA PRO A 24 10.75 6.41 -10.11
C PRO A 24 10.61 5.98 -8.65
N ILE A 25 9.41 6.13 -8.09
CA ILE A 25 9.07 5.45 -6.84
C ILE A 25 9.17 3.98 -7.26
N ALA A 26 10.37 3.40 -7.16
CA ALA A 26 10.52 1.97 -7.31
C ALA A 26 9.48 1.38 -6.36
N ALA A 27 8.66 0.47 -6.86
CA ALA A 27 7.89 -0.38 -5.97
C ALA A 27 8.94 -0.94 -5.00
N GLN A 28 8.94 -0.44 -3.78
CA GLN A 28 9.82 -0.99 -2.77
C GLN A 28 9.15 -2.27 -2.35
N ASP A 29 9.89 -3.36 -2.34
CA ASP A 29 9.34 -4.62 -1.89
C ASP A 29 9.44 -4.70 -0.36
N CYS A 30 8.41 -5.24 0.28
CA CYS A 30 8.38 -5.45 1.72
C CYS A 30 8.43 -6.94 2.03
N SER A 31 9.06 -7.32 3.14
CA SER A 31 8.80 -8.62 3.76
C SER A 31 7.33 -8.73 4.19
N LEU A 32 6.83 -9.95 4.45
CA LEU A 32 5.46 -10.14 4.95
C LEU A 32 5.18 -9.25 6.18
N PRO A 33 3.99 -8.62 6.24
CA PRO A 33 3.62 -7.74 7.33
C PRO A 33 3.50 -8.52 8.63
N ASN A 34 3.92 -7.91 9.73
CA ASN A 34 3.59 -8.40 11.06
C ASN A 34 2.20 -7.87 11.49
N ASN A 35 1.68 -8.36 12.62
CA ASN A 35 0.35 -7.94 13.11
C ASN A 35 0.23 -6.43 13.38
N ASN A 36 1.31 -5.73 13.72
CA ASN A 36 1.28 -4.28 13.92
C ASN A 36 1.16 -3.52 12.60
N ASP A 37 1.81 -4.00 11.55
CA ASP A 37 1.69 -3.44 10.20
C ASP A 37 0.25 -3.59 9.68
N ILE A 38 -0.33 -4.78 9.84
CA ILE A 38 -1.72 -5.08 9.46
C ILE A 38 -2.69 -4.20 10.25
N ARG A 39 -2.49 -4.07 11.57
CA ARG A 39 -3.32 -3.20 12.41
C ARG A 39 -3.24 -1.74 11.99
N THR A 40 -2.06 -1.26 11.64
CA THR A 40 -1.83 0.12 11.18
C THR A 40 -2.53 0.36 9.85
N ALA A 41 -2.38 -0.56 8.89
CA ALA A 41 -3.08 -0.50 7.62
C ALA A 41 -4.61 -0.51 7.81
N LEU A 42 -5.12 -1.42 8.63
CA LEU A 42 -6.54 -1.55 8.92
C LEU A 42 -7.11 -0.30 9.62
N ARG A 43 -6.34 0.31 10.53
CA ARG A 43 -6.72 1.57 11.18
C ARG A 43 -6.93 2.69 10.17
N LEU A 44 -6.04 2.80 9.17
CA LEU A 44 -6.18 3.79 8.10
C LEU A 44 -7.42 3.52 7.25
N LEU A 45 -7.67 2.26 6.89
CA LEU A 45 -8.84 1.88 6.11
C LEU A 45 -10.15 2.16 6.85
N LEU A 46 -10.24 1.78 8.12
CA LEU A 46 -11.42 2.05 8.95
C LEU A 46 -11.67 3.55 9.13
N LEU A 47 -10.62 4.37 9.21
CA LEU A 47 -10.75 5.81 9.32
C LEU A 47 -11.30 6.44 8.03
N ILE A 48 -11.00 5.85 6.87
CA ILE A 48 -11.51 6.29 5.57
C ILE A 48 -12.99 5.88 5.40
N ASP A 49 -13.35 4.68 5.86
CA ASP A 49 -14.70 4.12 5.73
C ASP A 49 -15.69 4.77 6.72
N ASP A 50 -15.28 4.95 7.97
CA ASP A 50 -16.05 5.64 9.01
C ASP A 50 -15.15 6.65 9.77
N PRO A 51 -15.16 7.94 9.38
CA PRO A 51 -14.28 8.95 9.96
C PRO A 51 -14.68 9.40 11.38
N ILE A 52 -15.65 8.73 12.01
CA ILE A 52 -16.11 9.08 13.35
C ILE A 52 -15.19 8.45 14.40
N GLY A 53 -14.42 9.31 15.06
CA GLY A 53 -13.46 8.87 16.07
C GLY A 53 -12.22 8.23 15.46
N LEU A 54 -11.27 7.90 16.32
CA LEU A 54 -10.01 7.30 15.88
C LEU A 54 -10.09 5.79 16.06
N PRO A 55 -10.20 4.98 15.00
CA PRO A 55 -10.32 3.54 15.13
C PRO A 55 -9.12 2.95 15.86
N ASN A 56 -9.37 1.91 16.64
CA ASN A 56 -8.34 1.17 17.36
C ASN A 56 -8.56 -0.34 17.18
N PRO A 57 -8.27 -0.87 15.97
CA PRO A 57 -8.64 -2.22 15.66
C PRO A 57 -7.81 -3.25 16.41
N THR A 58 -8.44 -4.35 16.78
CA THR A 58 -7.76 -5.52 17.36
C THR A 58 -7.97 -6.72 16.44
N ILE A 59 -6.87 -7.33 15.99
CA ILE A 59 -6.88 -8.52 15.12
C ILE A 59 -6.96 -9.77 15.99
N PHE A 60 -7.79 -10.73 15.59
CA PHE A 60 -7.96 -12.02 16.25
C PHE A 60 -7.38 -13.14 15.39
N GLY A 61 -6.66 -14.06 16.05
CA GLY A 61 -6.10 -15.24 15.39
C GLY A 61 -5.06 -14.92 14.33
N SER A 62 -4.95 -15.81 13.34
CA SER A 62 -4.07 -15.66 12.18
C SER A 62 -4.82 -15.03 11.02
N VAL A 63 -4.14 -14.20 10.24
CA VAL A 63 -4.66 -13.71 8.97
C VAL A 63 -4.52 -14.76 7.87
N GLN A 64 -5.45 -14.75 6.91
CA GLN A 64 -5.37 -15.59 5.73
C GLN A 64 -4.96 -14.72 4.54
N TYR A 65 -3.80 -15.01 3.94
CA TYR A 65 -3.40 -14.39 2.68
C TYR A 65 -4.21 -14.99 1.53
N VAL A 66 -4.75 -14.13 0.66
CA VAL A 66 -5.54 -14.51 -0.51
C VAL A 66 -4.73 -14.29 -1.79
N CYS A 67 -4.04 -13.17 -1.88
CA CYS A 67 -3.16 -12.82 -3.00
C CYS A 67 -1.86 -12.24 -2.45
N MET A 68 -0.75 -12.64 -3.05
CA MET A 68 0.59 -12.14 -2.73
C MET A 68 1.37 -11.84 -4.01
N ALA A 69 1.49 -10.55 -4.36
CA ALA A 69 2.25 -10.12 -5.52
C ALA A 69 3.74 -10.07 -5.17
N GLN A 70 4.52 -10.95 -5.80
CA GLN A 70 5.96 -11.05 -5.55
C GLN A 70 6.67 -9.76 -5.95
N GLY A 71 7.65 -9.40 -5.14
CA GLY A 71 8.63 -8.38 -5.46
C GLY A 71 9.76 -8.90 -6.34
N ASP A 72 10.71 -8.03 -6.60
CA ASP A 72 11.92 -8.35 -7.36
C ASP A 72 12.91 -9.20 -6.53
N THR A 73 12.73 -9.25 -5.21
CA THR A 73 13.55 -10.05 -4.28
C THR A 73 12.78 -11.25 -3.73
N ILE A 74 13.50 -12.34 -3.45
CA ILE A 74 12.90 -13.52 -2.82
C ILE A 74 12.29 -13.15 -1.46
N ASN A 75 11.08 -13.63 -1.19
CA ASN A 75 10.31 -13.38 0.03
C ASN A 75 9.95 -11.90 0.27
N THR A 76 9.96 -11.09 -0.78
CA THR A 76 9.45 -9.72 -0.73
C THR A 76 8.22 -9.57 -1.62
N TYR A 77 7.39 -8.58 -1.31
CA TYR A 77 6.07 -8.40 -1.88
C TYR A 77 5.78 -6.93 -2.13
N THR A 78 5.13 -6.65 -3.25
CA THR A 78 4.71 -5.29 -3.62
C THR A 78 3.29 -4.98 -3.16
N SER A 79 2.42 -5.99 -3.16
CA SER A 79 1.03 -5.89 -2.71
C SER A 79 0.50 -7.22 -2.18
N LEU A 80 -0.46 -7.12 -1.26
CA LEU A 80 -1.10 -8.26 -0.62
C LEU A 80 -2.61 -8.02 -0.53
N SER A 81 -3.39 -9.09 -0.63
CA SER A 81 -4.79 -9.13 -0.22
C SER A 81 -4.95 -10.20 0.85
N LEU A 82 -5.60 -9.86 1.96
CA LEU A 82 -5.72 -10.77 3.09
C LEU A 82 -7.08 -10.64 3.77
N VAL A 83 -7.54 -11.75 4.37
CA VAL A 83 -8.71 -11.82 5.23
C VAL A 83 -8.24 -11.75 6.67
N ALA A 84 -8.86 -10.88 7.47
CA ALA A 84 -8.66 -10.85 8.91
C ALA A 84 -10.00 -10.74 9.64
N THR A 85 -10.04 -11.36 10.82
CA THR A 85 -11.09 -11.15 11.82
C THR A 85 -10.59 -10.13 12.83
N TYR A 86 -11.38 -9.08 13.07
CA TYR A 86 -10.99 -7.96 13.93
C TYR A 86 -12.20 -7.28 14.60
N THR A 87 -11.98 -6.51 15.66
CA THR A 87 -12.95 -5.50 16.12
C THR A 87 -12.53 -4.12 15.60
N PRO A 88 -13.42 -3.25 15.09
CA PRO A 88 -13.02 -1.92 14.65
C PRO A 88 -12.59 -1.02 15.81
N ASN A 89 -13.25 -1.17 16.96
CA ASN A 89 -12.88 -0.57 18.25
C ASN A 89 -13.14 -1.55 19.41
N PRO A 90 -12.49 -1.35 20.57
CA PRO A 90 -12.81 -2.11 21.77
C PRO A 90 -14.30 -2.04 22.13
N GLY A 91 -14.94 -3.19 22.35
CA GLY A 91 -16.37 -3.29 22.68
C GLY A 91 -17.33 -3.30 21.48
N GLN A 92 -16.83 -3.13 20.26
CA GLN A 92 -17.61 -3.36 19.03
C GLN A 92 -17.60 -4.84 18.64
N PRO A 93 -18.59 -5.31 17.87
CA PRO A 93 -18.62 -6.68 17.37
C PRO A 93 -17.42 -6.99 16.47
N GLU A 94 -17.04 -8.26 16.43
CA GLU A 94 -16.05 -8.77 15.47
C GLU A 94 -16.61 -8.67 14.05
N ALA A 95 -15.74 -8.27 13.13
CA ALA A 95 -15.94 -8.26 11.70
C ALA A 95 -14.88 -9.15 11.05
N THR A 96 -15.24 -9.83 9.97
CA THR A 96 -14.29 -10.52 9.11
C THR A 96 -14.36 -9.90 7.74
N SER A 97 -13.26 -9.27 7.33
CA SER A 97 -13.19 -8.57 6.06
C SER A 97 -11.92 -8.92 5.31
N ILE A 98 -11.99 -8.73 4.01
CA ILE A 98 -10.84 -8.78 3.11
C ILE A 98 -10.41 -7.37 2.76
N PHE A 99 -9.10 -7.12 2.85
CA PHE A 99 -8.52 -5.82 2.55
C PHE A 99 -7.14 -5.95 1.95
N GLN A 100 -6.70 -4.84 1.37
CA GLN A 100 -5.51 -4.79 0.54
C GLN A 100 -4.44 -3.92 1.18
N MET A 101 -3.22 -4.39 1.08
CA MET A 101 -2.03 -3.74 1.62
C MET A 101 -0.97 -3.60 0.54
N GLY A 102 -0.23 -2.49 0.58
CA GLY A 102 0.78 -2.14 -0.41
C GLY A 102 2.06 -1.72 0.27
N CYS A 103 3.18 -2.15 -0.29
CA CYS A 103 4.46 -1.69 0.17
C CYS A 103 4.76 -0.32 -0.44
N VAL A 104 4.94 0.68 0.42
CA VAL A 104 5.33 2.03 0.05
C VAL A 104 6.47 2.43 0.96
N SER A 105 7.60 2.83 0.38
CA SER A 105 8.76 3.31 1.16
C SER A 105 9.23 2.32 2.25
N GLY A 106 9.11 1.00 2.00
CA GLY A 106 9.52 -0.06 2.94
C GLY A 106 8.53 -0.32 4.08
N GLY A 107 7.34 0.29 4.03
CA GLY A 107 6.26 0.07 5.00
C GLY A 107 4.97 -0.39 4.32
N TRP A 108 4.12 -1.07 5.07
CA TRP A 108 2.81 -1.50 4.59
C TRP A 108 1.71 -0.47 4.84
N TYR A 109 0.90 -0.22 3.83
CA TYR A 109 -0.21 0.73 3.89
C TYR A 109 -1.49 0.10 3.34
N GLY A 110 -2.60 0.34 4.01
CA GLY A 110 -3.92 -0.06 3.51
C GLY A 110 -4.36 0.92 2.41
N TYR A 111 -4.86 0.39 1.29
CA TYR A 111 -5.33 1.24 0.17
C TYR A 111 -6.70 0.82 -0.43
N GLY A 112 -7.34 -0.22 0.08
CA GLY A 112 -8.69 -0.60 -0.33
C GLY A 112 -9.24 -1.83 0.41
N GLY A 113 -10.55 -2.04 0.28
CA GLY A 113 -11.29 -3.19 0.82
C GLY A 113 -12.16 -2.86 2.03
N LEU A 114 -12.22 -3.80 2.98
CA LEU A 114 -13.22 -3.97 4.06
C LEU A 114 -14.49 -4.70 3.65
N ASP A 115 -14.52 -5.26 2.45
CA ASP A 115 -15.62 -6.07 1.95
C ASP A 115 -15.75 -7.38 2.72
N THR A 116 -16.96 -7.93 2.71
CA THR A 116 -17.17 -9.32 3.14
C THR A 116 -16.43 -10.26 2.18
N PRO A 117 -15.56 -11.16 2.67
CA PRO A 117 -14.82 -12.05 1.80
C PRO A 117 -15.75 -13.02 1.08
N HIS A 118 -15.51 -13.22 -0.22
CA HIS A 118 -16.25 -14.20 -1.00
C HIS A 118 -15.95 -15.62 -0.49
N ALA A 119 -16.96 -16.51 -0.47
CA ALA A 119 -16.80 -17.86 0.07
C ALA A 119 -15.70 -18.67 -0.64
N SER A 120 -15.42 -18.38 -1.91
CA SER A 120 -14.36 -19.06 -2.68
C SER A 120 -12.95 -18.77 -2.21
N VAL A 121 -12.72 -17.68 -1.48
CA VAL A 121 -11.38 -17.31 -0.99
C VAL A 121 -11.13 -17.79 0.44
N ILE A 122 -12.16 -18.13 1.21
CA ILE A 122 -12.01 -18.59 2.59
C ILE A 122 -11.39 -19.99 2.62
N GLY A 123 -10.28 -20.14 3.33
CA GLY A 123 -9.53 -21.39 3.43
C GLY A 123 -8.79 -21.82 2.15
N ALA A 124 -8.89 -21.05 1.06
CA ALA A 124 -8.13 -21.27 -0.15
C ALA A 124 -6.65 -20.94 0.06
N ALA A 125 -5.78 -21.63 -0.68
CA ALA A 125 -4.36 -21.31 -0.73
C ALA A 125 -4.14 -19.92 -1.37
N PRO A 126 -3.14 -19.14 -0.90
CA PRO A 126 -2.86 -17.84 -1.47
C PRO A 126 -2.38 -17.96 -2.91
N ARG A 127 -2.85 -17.06 -3.77
CA ARG A 127 -2.32 -16.86 -5.11
C ARG A 127 -0.99 -16.11 -5.03
N ILE A 128 0.04 -16.61 -5.71
CA ILE A 128 1.41 -16.05 -5.70
C ILE A 128 1.90 -15.66 -7.10
N ASP A 129 1.10 -15.98 -8.10
CA ASP A 129 1.25 -15.75 -9.53
C ASP A 129 0.68 -14.39 -9.97
N CYS A 130 0.45 -13.49 -9.01
CA CYS A 130 -0.22 -12.22 -9.24
C CYS A 130 0.79 -11.09 -9.41
N SER A 131 0.55 -10.26 -10.42
CA SER A 131 1.28 -9.00 -10.65
C SER A 131 0.76 -7.86 -9.77
N ASP A 132 -0.48 -7.98 -9.29
CA ASP A 132 -1.18 -6.93 -8.54
C ASP A 132 -2.35 -7.50 -7.72
N CYS A 133 -2.33 -7.29 -6.40
CA CYS A 133 -3.34 -7.76 -5.45
C CYS A 133 -4.31 -6.64 -5.05
N ARG A 134 -4.97 -6.06 -6.06
CA ARG A 134 -5.74 -4.81 -5.95
C ARG A 134 -7.25 -4.95 -5.81
N ASN A 135 -7.77 -6.18 -5.70
CA ASN A 135 -9.21 -6.38 -5.60
C ASN A 135 -9.56 -7.32 -4.44
N SER A 136 -10.34 -6.79 -3.49
CA SER A 136 -10.82 -7.43 -2.26
C SER A 136 -11.81 -8.58 -2.53
N GLY A 137 -11.88 -9.14 -3.74
CA GLY A 137 -13.00 -9.99 -4.14
C GLY A 137 -12.72 -10.96 -5.28
N GLY A 138 -11.45 -11.26 -5.61
CA GLY A 138 -11.12 -12.31 -6.59
C GLY A 138 -11.00 -11.86 -8.05
N ASN A 139 -10.69 -10.57 -8.28
CA ASN A 139 -10.26 -10.06 -9.58
C ASN A 139 -8.81 -9.55 -9.49
N ASP A 140 -7.96 -10.32 -8.82
CA ASP A 140 -6.52 -10.09 -8.78
C ASP A 140 -5.93 -10.29 -10.18
N ARG A 141 -4.90 -9.52 -10.56
CA ARG A 141 -4.25 -9.67 -11.87
C ARG A 141 -3.22 -10.78 -11.81
N CYS A 142 -3.70 -12.01 -11.92
CA CYS A 142 -2.91 -13.24 -11.86
C CYS A 142 -2.91 -13.96 -13.20
N VAL A 143 -1.86 -14.75 -13.46
CA VAL A 143 -1.59 -15.41 -14.76
C VAL A 143 -1.78 -16.91 -14.67
#